data_AF-A0A935FH40-F1
#
_entry.id   AF-A0A935FH40-F1
#
_cell.length_a   1.000
_cell.length_b   1.000
_cell.length_c   1.000
_cell.angle_alpha   90.00
_cell.angle_beta   90.00
_cell.angle_gamma   90.00
#
_symmetry.space_group_name_H-M   'P 1'
#
loop_
_entity.id
_entity.type
_entity.pdbx_description
1 polymer ?
#
loop_
_entity_poly.entity_id
_entity_poly.type
_entity_poly.pdbx_seq_one_letter_code
_entity_poly.pdbx_strand_id
1 'polypeptide(L)'
;MLHVVFEHHSVPARLIGDGVHAALRTVLELVGPRESVFALEEPETHQHPAAISKTARAVVAAVRQSMQVVLTTHSLELIDALLAEAQREPSVLDELTVVRLALVDGVLRVSPSRGVDVEIARTDIGSDLR
;
A
#
# COMPACT_ATOMS: atom_id res chain seq x y z
N MET A 1 -11.89 8.16 -23.35
CA MET A 1 -10.92 7.05 -23.47
C MET A 1 -9.68 7.41 -22.67
N LEU A 2 -9.33 6.64 -21.63
CA LEU A 2 -8.16 6.91 -20.79
C LEU A 2 -6.87 6.55 -21.55
N HIS A 3 -5.87 7.42 -21.47
CA HIS A 3 -4.55 7.22 -22.07
C HIS A 3 -3.48 7.43 -21.01
N VAL A 4 -2.39 6.65 -21.07
CA VAL A 4 -1.17 6.92 -20.33
C VAL A 4 -0.24 7.69 -21.25
N VAL A 5 0.23 8.84 -20.76
CA VAL A 5 1.07 9.77 -21.52
C VAL A 5 2.52 9.56 -21.11
N PHE A 6 3.36 9.31 -22.10
CA PHE A 6 4.82 9.29 -22.01
C PHE A 6 5.38 10.54 -22.70
N GLU A 7 6.67 10.79 -22.55
CA GLU A 7 7.32 12.00 -23.06
C GLU A 7 7.10 12.25 -24.56
N HIS A 8 7.01 11.19 -25.36
CA HIS A 8 6.92 11.30 -26.82
C HIS A 8 5.71 10.59 -27.44
N HIS A 9 4.88 9.92 -26.64
CA HIS A 9 3.73 9.17 -27.14
C HIS A 9 2.67 8.97 -26.06
N SER A 10 1.49 8.50 -26.45
CA SER A 10 0.47 8.05 -25.52
C SER A 10 -0.04 6.67 -25.91
N VAL A 11 -0.39 5.87 -24.92
CA VAL A 11 -0.93 4.53 -25.12
C VAL A 11 -2.31 4.48 -24.49
N PRO A 12 -3.35 3.99 -25.22
CA PRO A 12 -4.65 3.73 -24.61
C PRO A 12 -4.48 2.83 -23.38
N ALA A 13 -5.09 3.22 -22.25
CA ALA A 13 -4.89 2.51 -20.99
C ALA A 13 -5.15 1.00 -21.13
N ARG A 14 -6.15 0.61 -21.94
CA ARG A 14 -6.53 -0.78 -22.25
C ARG A 14 -5.43 -1.68 -22.86
N LEU A 15 -4.33 -1.08 -23.36
CA LEU A 15 -3.23 -1.80 -24.01
C LEU A 15 -2.01 -1.94 -23.09
N ILE A 16 -2.14 -1.52 -21.83
CA ILE A 16 -1.04 -1.55 -20.87
C ILE A 16 -1.17 -2.81 -20.01
N GLY A 17 -0.05 -3.30 -19.46
CA GLY A 17 -0.03 -4.49 -18.62
C GLY A 17 -0.88 -4.40 -17.35
N ASP A 18 -1.28 -5.56 -16.86
CA ASP A 18 -2.22 -5.72 -15.74
C ASP A 18 -1.79 -5.02 -14.46
N GLY A 19 -0.48 -4.97 -14.16
CA GLY A 19 0.03 -4.24 -12.99
C GLY A 19 -0.25 -2.74 -13.02
N VAL A 20 -0.22 -2.11 -14.20
CA VAL A 20 -0.57 -0.68 -14.31
C VAL A 20 -2.08 -0.49 -14.22
N HIS A 21 -2.87 -1.44 -14.75
CA HIS A 21 -4.31 -1.44 -14.58
C HIS A 21 -4.71 -1.55 -13.11
N ALA A 22 -4.08 -2.46 -12.35
CA ALA A 22 -4.29 -2.62 -10.92
C ALA A 22 -3.94 -1.33 -10.17
N ALA A 23 -2.75 -0.76 -10.44
CA ALA A 23 -2.34 0.50 -9.81
C ALA A 23 -3.31 1.65 -10.12
N LEU A 24 -3.70 1.81 -11.40
CA LEU A 24 -4.66 2.85 -11.80
C LEU A 24 -6.01 2.66 -11.12
N ARG A 25 -6.49 1.42 -11.03
CA ARG A 25 -7.74 1.09 -10.34
C ARG A 25 -7.66 1.48 -8.87
N THR A 26 -6.62 1.06 -8.14
CA THR A 26 -6.44 1.41 -6.72
C THR A 26 -6.38 2.91 -6.52
N VAL A 27 -5.63 3.63 -7.37
CA VAL A 27 -5.56 5.11 -7.30
C VAL A 27 -6.95 5.73 -7.48
N LEU A 28 -7.72 5.27 -8.46
CA LEU A 28 -9.06 5.80 -8.72
C LEU A 28 -10.06 5.45 -7.61
N GLU A 29 -9.98 4.25 -7.04
CA GLU A 29 -10.80 3.85 -5.88
C GLU A 29 -10.53 4.77 -4.68
N LEU A 30 -9.27 5.16 -4.45
CA LEU A 30 -8.87 6.08 -3.39
C LEU A 30 -9.28 7.55 -3.65
N VAL A 31 -9.81 7.89 -4.83
CA VAL A 31 -10.44 9.19 -5.09
C VAL A 31 -11.90 9.15 -4.60
N GLY A 32 -12.09 8.97 -3.30
CA GLY A 32 -13.40 8.97 -2.66
C GLY A 32 -13.74 10.24 -1.89
N PRO A 33 -14.94 10.31 -1.29
CA PRO A 33 -15.26 11.34 -0.32
C PRO A 33 -14.36 11.22 0.92
N ARG A 34 -14.09 12.34 1.59
CA ARG A 34 -13.37 12.34 2.87
C ARG A 34 -14.13 11.56 3.94
N GLU A 35 -13.43 11.14 4.99
CA GLU A 35 -14.01 10.39 6.13
C GLU A 35 -14.58 9.02 5.74
N SER A 36 -14.06 8.42 4.67
CA SER A 36 -14.42 7.09 4.19
C SER A 36 -13.44 6.02 4.68
N VAL A 37 -13.90 4.76 4.64
CA VAL A 37 -13.07 3.58 4.87
C VAL A 37 -12.89 2.82 3.56
N PHE A 38 -11.66 2.47 3.22
CA PHE A 38 -11.29 1.64 2.08
C PHE A 38 -10.70 0.32 2.54
N ALA A 39 -11.14 -0.76 1.91
CA ALA A 39 -10.56 -2.09 2.07
C ALA A 39 -9.92 -2.50 0.74
N LEU A 40 -8.62 -2.81 0.75
CA LEU A 40 -7.85 -3.21 -0.43
C LEU A 40 -7.28 -4.62 -0.23
N GLU A 41 -7.60 -5.53 -1.14
CA GLU A 41 -7.05 -6.89 -1.12
C GLU A 41 -5.87 -6.98 -2.09
N GLU A 42 -4.67 -7.25 -1.55
CA GLU A 42 -3.40 -7.39 -2.30
C GLU A 42 -3.22 -6.36 -3.43
N PRO A 43 -3.24 -5.05 -3.13
CA PRO A 43 -3.22 -4.02 -4.16
C PRO A 43 -1.94 -4.03 -5.01
N GLU A 44 -0.86 -4.67 -4.55
CA GLU A 44 0.42 -4.83 -5.24
C GLU A 44 0.45 -5.89 -6.35
N THR A 45 -0.58 -6.73 -6.47
CA THR A 45 -0.53 -7.92 -7.32
C THR A 45 -0.29 -7.56 -8.79
N HIS A 46 0.64 -8.29 -9.43
CA HIS A 46 1.15 -8.05 -10.79
C HIS A 46 1.88 -6.71 -11.01
N GLN A 47 2.09 -5.89 -9.98
CA GLN A 47 2.78 -4.61 -10.12
C GLN A 47 4.30 -4.77 -10.14
N HIS A 48 4.96 -4.03 -11.02
CA HIS A 48 6.40 -3.82 -10.95
C HIS A 48 6.72 -2.96 -9.70
N PRO A 49 7.91 -3.09 -9.05
CA PRO A 49 8.26 -2.31 -7.85
C PRO A 49 8.03 -0.79 -7.97
N ALA A 50 8.29 -0.21 -9.14
CA ALA A 50 8.03 1.20 -9.41
C ALA A 50 6.53 1.58 -9.34
N ALA A 51 5.62 0.66 -9.68
CA ALA A 51 4.18 0.84 -9.52
C ALA A 51 3.75 0.65 -8.07
N ILE A 52 4.33 -0.32 -7.34
CA ILE A 52 4.07 -0.51 -5.90
C ILE A 52 4.35 0.78 -5.11
N SER A 53 5.48 1.44 -5.38
CA SER A 53 5.78 2.75 -4.76
C SER A 53 4.73 3.82 -5.06
N LYS A 54 4.17 3.85 -6.27
CA LYS A 54 3.08 4.78 -6.63
C LYS A 54 1.78 4.43 -5.91
N THR A 55 1.49 3.14 -5.77
CA THR A 55 0.33 2.64 -5.01
C THR A 55 0.45 3.03 -3.54
N ALA A 56 1.60 2.82 -2.90
CA ALA A 56 1.86 3.22 -1.52
C ALA A 56 1.69 4.74 -1.32
N ARG A 57 2.21 5.55 -2.26
CA ARG A 57 2.02 7.01 -2.23
C ARG A 57 0.54 7.40 -2.29
N ALA A 58 -0.25 6.73 -3.14
CA ALA A 58 -1.68 6.98 -3.24
C ALA A 58 -2.42 6.64 -1.95
N VAL A 59 -2.06 5.51 -1.31
CA VAL A 59 -2.60 5.12 0.00
C VAL A 59 -2.30 6.17 1.06
N VAL A 60 -1.04 6.60 1.19
CA VAL A 60 -0.65 7.65 2.15
C VAL A 60 -1.36 8.98 1.86
N ALA A 61 -1.52 9.34 0.59
CA ALA A 61 -2.27 10.53 0.20
C ALA A 61 -3.76 10.45 0.60
N ALA A 62 -4.39 9.27 0.48
CA ALA A 62 -5.76 9.03 0.93
C ALA A 62 -5.88 9.19 2.46
N VAL A 63 -4.95 8.60 3.22
CA VAL A 63 -4.92 8.75 4.69
C VAL A 63 -4.83 10.20 5.11
N ARG A 64 -3.99 11.00 4.43
CA ARG A 64 -3.89 12.46 4.67
C ARG A 64 -5.19 13.22 4.38
N GLN A 65 -6.10 12.66 3.59
CA GLN A 65 -7.44 13.21 3.36
C GLN A 65 -8.48 12.68 4.36
N SER A 66 -8.03 12.19 5.51
CA SER A 66 -8.86 11.65 6.58
C SER A 66 -9.65 10.40 6.15
N MET A 67 -9.05 9.58 5.29
CA MET A 67 -9.59 8.28 4.91
C MET A 67 -8.90 7.18 5.72
N GLN A 68 -9.65 6.19 6.18
CA GLN A 68 -9.06 4.98 6.76
C GLN A 68 -8.81 3.96 5.65
N VAL A 69 -7.57 3.48 5.52
CA VAL A 69 -7.24 2.41 4.58
C VAL A 69 -6.86 1.16 5.36
N VAL A 70 -7.59 0.08 5.10
CA VAL A 70 -7.28 -1.27 5.56
C VAL A 70 -6.88 -2.07 4.35
N LEU A 71 -5.73 -2.76 4.41
CA LEU A 71 -5.28 -3.58 3.29
C LEU A 71 -4.67 -4.89 3.75
N THR A 72 -4.77 -5.90 2.90
CA THR A 72 -4.07 -7.17 3.02
C THR A 72 -2.89 -7.19 2.04
N THR A 73 -1.81 -7.86 2.42
CA THR A 73 -0.61 -7.97 1.57
C THR A 73 0.24 -9.16 1.99
N HIS A 74 0.90 -9.77 1.02
CA HIS A 74 1.99 -10.72 1.22
C HIS A 74 3.35 -10.16 0.77
N SER A 75 3.38 -8.89 0.35
CA SER A 75 4.55 -8.23 -0.21
C SER A 75 5.26 -7.39 0.85
N LEU A 76 6.50 -7.78 1.11
CA LEU A 76 7.41 -6.95 1.89
C LEU A 76 7.71 -5.63 1.16
N GLU A 77 7.73 -5.64 -0.16
CA GLU A 77 7.95 -4.45 -0.99
C GLU A 77 6.85 -3.40 -0.81
N LEU A 78 5.59 -3.82 -0.68
CA LEU A 78 4.49 -2.88 -0.38
C LEU A 78 4.60 -2.34 1.04
N ILE A 79 4.90 -3.19 2.03
CA ILE A 79 5.12 -2.75 3.42
C ILE A 79 6.25 -1.73 3.48
N ASP A 80 7.39 -2.01 2.84
CA ASP A 80 8.54 -1.13 2.81
C ASP A 80 8.22 0.19 2.07
N ALA A 81 7.46 0.13 0.97
CA ALA A 81 7.03 1.32 0.25
C ALA A 81 6.06 2.19 1.09
N LEU A 82 5.14 1.57 1.83
CA LEU A 82 4.22 2.27 2.73
C LEU A 82 4.98 2.96 3.87
N LEU A 83 5.95 2.27 4.49
CA LEU A 83 6.81 2.85 5.51
C LEU A 83 7.61 4.03 4.96
N ALA A 84 8.22 3.88 3.78
CA ALA A 84 9.01 4.94 3.16
C ALA A 84 8.18 6.18 2.80
N GLU A 85 6.92 6.03 2.40
CA GLU A 85 6.02 7.16 2.17
C GLU A 85 5.49 7.75 3.50
N ALA A 86 5.18 6.91 4.50
CA ALA A 86 4.69 7.35 5.82
C ALA A 86 5.76 8.10 6.63
N GLN A 87 7.04 7.71 6.54
CA GLN A 87 8.17 8.42 7.17
C GLN A 87 8.27 9.90 6.75
N ARG A 88 7.75 10.26 5.57
CA ARG A 88 7.72 11.65 5.09
C ARG A 88 6.62 12.48 5.75
N GLU A 89 5.70 11.85 6.47
CA GLU A 89 4.49 12.43 7.05
C GLU A 89 4.29 11.85 8.47
N PRO A 90 4.92 12.42 9.52
CA PRO A 90 4.98 11.82 10.86
C PRO A 90 3.61 11.41 11.44
N SER A 91 2.56 12.19 11.19
CA SER A 91 1.20 11.85 11.64
C SER A 91 0.66 10.57 11.01
N VAL A 92 1.04 10.26 9.77
CA VAL A 92 0.65 9.01 9.09
C VAL A 92 1.44 7.84 9.66
N LEU A 93 2.73 8.03 9.95
CA LEU A 93 3.57 6.98 10.54
C LEU A 93 3.02 6.55 11.91
N ASP A 94 2.60 7.50 12.74
CA ASP A 94 2.03 7.21 14.07
C ASP A 94 0.72 6.40 14.02
N GLU A 95 -0.05 6.55 12.94
CA GLU A 95 -1.30 5.84 12.71
C GLU A 95 -1.12 4.48 11.99
N LEU A 96 0.03 4.26 11.34
CA LEU A 96 0.31 3.03 10.60
C LEU A 96 0.39 1.84 11.56
N THR A 97 -0.45 0.83 11.31
CA THR A 97 -0.46 -0.41 12.08
C THR A 97 -0.32 -1.60 11.12
N VAL A 98 0.66 -2.46 11.36
CA VAL A 98 0.81 -3.75 10.69
C VAL A 98 0.29 -4.84 11.61
N VAL A 99 -0.64 -5.66 11.12
CA VAL A 99 -1.20 -6.77 11.90
C VAL A 99 -0.80 -8.08 11.23
N ARG A 100 0.14 -8.80 11.87
CA ARG A 100 0.52 -10.14 11.41
C ARG A 100 -0.45 -11.18 11.96
N LEU A 101 -0.90 -12.07 11.08
CA LEU A 101 -1.80 -13.17 11.40
C LEU A 101 -1.07 -14.50 11.16
N ALA A 102 -1.05 -15.38 12.16
CA ALA A 102 -0.42 -16.69 12.03
C ALA A 102 -1.30 -17.77 12.66
N LEU A 103 -1.48 -18.90 11.98
CA LEU A 103 -2.19 -20.05 12.55
C LEU A 103 -1.17 -20.99 13.21
N VAL A 104 -1.21 -21.11 14.54
CA VAL A 104 -0.29 -21.95 15.31
C VAL A 104 -1.12 -22.95 16.11
N ASP A 105 -0.93 -24.24 15.86
CA ASP A 105 -1.68 -25.34 16.51
C ASP A 105 -3.21 -25.17 16.41
N GLY A 106 -3.69 -24.67 15.27
CA GLY A 106 -5.12 -24.41 15.04
C GLY A 106 -5.67 -23.17 15.74
N VAL A 107 -4.82 -22.40 16.42
CA VAL A 107 -5.18 -21.14 17.08
C VAL A 107 -4.65 -19.95 16.28
N LEU A 108 -5.52 -19.02 15.93
CA LEU A 108 -5.13 -17.77 15.27
C LEU A 108 -4.36 -16.87 16.26
N ARG A 109 -3.09 -16.65 15.97
CA ARG A 109 -2.21 -15.69 16.63
C ARG A 109 -2.28 -14.37 15.88
N VAL A 110 -2.46 -13.28 16.62
CA VAL A 110 -2.49 -11.92 16.11
C VAL A 110 -1.35 -11.15 16.76
N SER A 111 -0.55 -10.45 15.96
CA SER A 111 0.61 -9.67 16.44
C SER A 111 0.60 -8.30 15.79
N PRO A 112 0.03 -7.28 16.45
CA PRO A 112 0.05 -5.92 15.95
C PRO A 112 1.39 -5.23 16.24
N SER A 113 1.84 -4.40 15.30
CA SER A 113 3.00 -3.52 15.41
C SER A 113 2.62 -2.14 14.87
N ARG A 114 3.06 -1.06 15.52
CA ARG A 114 2.64 0.32 15.18
C ARG A 114 3.83 1.21 14.84
N GLY A 115 3.64 2.09 13.87
CA GLY A 115 4.57 3.16 13.49
C GLY A 115 6.04 2.78 13.61
N VAL A 116 6.72 3.41 14.57
CA VAL A 116 8.16 3.26 14.79
C VAL A 116 8.59 1.81 15.12
N ASP A 117 7.73 1.00 15.73
CA ASP A 117 8.05 -0.40 16.03
C ASP A 117 8.11 -1.25 14.75
N VAL A 118 7.29 -0.90 13.75
CA VAL A 118 7.30 -1.55 12.42
C VAL A 118 8.59 -1.18 11.69
N GLU A 119 8.97 0.09 11.75
CA GLU A 119 10.22 0.60 11.18
C GLU A 119 11.43 -0.11 11.78
N ILE A 120 11.55 -0.16 13.10
CA ILE A 120 12.66 -0.85 13.79
C ILE A 120 12.68 -2.34 13.42
N ALA A 121 11.52 -3.01 13.40
CA ALA A 121 11.44 -4.42 13.05
C ALA A 121 11.90 -4.72 11.60
N ARG A 122 11.60 -3.83 10.65
CA ARG A 122 12.00 -3.98 9.24
C ARG A 122 13.44 -3.56 8.98
N THR A 123 13.84 -2.39 9.47
CA THR A 123 15.09 -1.74 9.09
C THR A 123 16.28 -2.23 9.92
N ASP A 124 16.10 -2.47 11.23
CA ASP A 124 17.20 -2.86 12.11
C ASP A 124 17.32 -4.37 12.31
N ILE A 125 16.20 -5.10 12.23
CA ILE A 125 16.14 -6.53 12.55
C ILE A 125 15.96 -7.39 11.28
N GLY A 126 15.50 -6.80 10.16
CA GLY A 126 15.20 -7.55 8.94
C GLY A 126 14.07 -8.56 9.10
N SER A 127 13.15 -8.30 10.05
CA SER A 127 12.10 -9.25 10.41
C SER A 127 11.08 -9.42 9.28
N ASP A 128 10.63 -10.66 9.10
CA ASP A 128 9.51 -10.96 8.21
C ASP A 128 8.20 -10.53 8.89
N LEU A 129 7.56 -9.51 8.33
CA LEU A 129 6.29 -8.97 8.81
C LEU A 129 5.08 -9.52 8.05
N ARG A 130 5.30 -10.45 7.11
CA ARG A 130 4.23 -11.20 6.43
C ARG A 130 3.47 -12.09 7.42
#